data_AF-A0A956HFC6-F1
#
_entry.id   AF-A0A956HFC6-F1
#
_cell.length_a   1.000
_cell.length_b   1.000
_cell.length_c   1.000
_cell.angle_alpha   90.00
_cell.angle_beta   90.00
_cell.angle_gamma   90.00
#
_symmetry.space_group_name_H-M   'P 1'
#
loop_
_entity.id
_entity.type
_entity.pdbx_description
1 polymer ?
#
loop_
_entity_poly.entity_id
_entity_poly.type
_entity_poly.pdbx_seq_one_letter_code
_entity_poly.pdbx_strand_id
1 'polypeptide(L)' 'MDASTTPGPSETEFETGPGQYRHWKVSYDGAIARVSMCVQPDGGLRGDYELKLNSYDLGVD' A
#
# COMPACT_ATOMS: atom_id res chain seq x y z
N MET A 1 30.13 24.17 11.81
CA MET A 1 29.88 22.73 11.64
C MET A 1 28.38 22.58 11.57
N ASP A 2 27.82 22.72 10.37
CA ASP A 2 26.37 22.64 10.17
C ASP A 2 25.95 21.18 10.24
N ALA A 3 25.14 20.86 11.24
CA ALA A 3 24.57 19.54 11.40
C ALA A 3 23.51 19.32 10.31
N SER A 4 23.83 18.49 9.31
CA SER A 4 22.86 17.99 8.35
C SER A 4 21.81 17.15 9.09
N THR A 5 20.61 17.69 9.27
CA THR A 5 19.44 16.92 9.72
C THR A 5 19.04 15.97 8.60
N THR A 6 19.41 14.70 8.72
CA THR A 6 18.82 13.61 7.94
C THR A 6 17.33 13.55 8.28
N PRO A 7 16.39 13.73 7.34
CA PRO A 7 14.98 13.50 7.63
C PRO A 7 14.80 12.02 8.02
N GLY A 8 14.21 11.78 9.19
CA GLY A 8 13.76 10.45 9.60
C GLY A 8 12.69 9.93 8.63
N PRO A 9 12.33 8.64 8.70
CA PRO A 9 11.26 8.11 7.86
C PRO A 9 10.01 8.97 8.03
N SER A 10 9.46 9.47 6.92
CA SER A 10 8.18 10.16 6.90
C SER A 10 7.14 9.26 7.55
N GLU A 11 6.40 9.81 8.52
CA GLU A 11 5.33 9.13 9.21
C GLU A 11 4.35 8.52 8.20
N THR A 12 4.03 7.23 8.37
CA THR A 12 3.12 6.52 7.45
C THR A 12 1.68 6.80 7.85
N GLU A 13 0.89 7.31 6.92
CA GLU A 13 -0.55 7.51 7.10
C GLU A 13 -1.28 6.16 6.93
N PHE A 14 -2.09 5.79 7.91
CA PHE A 14 -2.84 4.51 7.91
C PHE A 14 -4.30 4.68 7.50
N GLU A 15 -4.80 5.92 7.41
CA GLU A 15 -6.18 6.17 7.03
C GLU A 15 -6.37 5.92 5.53
N THR A 16 -7.28 5.02 5.18
CA THR A 16 -7.61 4.67 3.80
C THR A 16 -9.06 4.21 3.70
N GLY A 17 -9.54 3.95 2.50
CA GLY A 17 -10.86 3.36 2.28
C GLY A 17 -11.04 2.85 0.86
N PRO A 18 -12.18 2.18 0.57
CA PRO A 18 -12.38 1.48 -0.70
C PRO A 18 -12.22 2.32 -1.97
N GLY A 19 -12.44 3.64 -1.89
CA GLY A 19 -12.24 4.56 -3.02
C GLY A 19 -10.77 4.91 -3.29
N GLN A 20 -9.88 4.53 -2.39
CA GLN A 20 -8.44 4.83 -2.43
C GLN A 20 -7.59 3.56 -2.53
N TYR A 21 -8.19 2.37 -2.45
CA TYR A 21 -7.43 1.14 -2.49
C TYR A 21 -6.68 0.96 -3.81
N ARG A 22 -5.39 0.65 -3.70
CA ARG A 22 -4.54 0.27 -4.83
C ARG A 22 -4.41 -1.24 -4.91
N HIS A 23 -4.37 -1.95 -3.78
CA HIS A 23 -3.90 -3.34 -3.73
C HIS A 23 -4.99 -4.38 -3.48
N TRP A 24 -6.08 -4.02 -2.80
CA TRP A 24 -7.26 -4.90 -2.70
C TRP A 24 -8.40 -4.49 -3.61
N LYS A 25 -9.11 -5.51 -4.09
CA LYS A 25 -10.43 -5.35 -4.70
C LYS A 25 -11.45 -6.12 -3.90
N VAL A 26 -12.53 -5.43 -3.52
CA VAL A 26 -13.65 -6.05 -2.81
C VAL A 26 -14.87 -6.02 -3.72
N SER A 27 -15.50 -7.17 -3.91
CA SER A 27 -16.77 -7.29 -4.64
C SER A 27 -17.78 -8.02 -3.77
N TYR A 28 -19.06 -7.69 -3.95
CA TYR A 28 -20.15 -8.23 -3.16
C TYR A 28 -21.16 -8.92 -4.08
N ASP A 29 -21.55 -10.13 -3.70
CA ASP A 29 -22.52 -10.98 -4.39
C ASP A 29 -23.56 -11.44 -3.36
N GLY A 30 -24.59 -10.61 -3.18
CA GLY A 30 -25.55 -10.75 -2.09
C GLY A 30 -24.86 -10.70 -0.73
N ALA A 31 -24.93 -11.82 0.01
CA ALA A 31 -24.33 -11.97 1.32
C ALA A 31 -22.83 -12.34 1.30
N ILE A 32 -22.24 -12.55 0.12
CA ILE A 32 -20.85 -12.99 -0.03
C ILE A 32 -19.97 -11.81 -0.42
N ALA A 33 -19.00 -11.47 0.43
CA ALA A 33 -17.89 -10.59 0.06
C ALA A 33 -16.73 -11.42 -0.50
N ARG A 34 -16.23 -11.05 -1.69
CA ARG A 34 -15.01 -11.60 -2.28
C ARG A 34 -13.92 -10.54 -2.20
N VAL A 35 -12.86 -10.85 -1.46
CA VAL A 35 -11.66 -10.01 -1.32
C VAL A 35 -10.57 -10.62 -2.19
N SER A 36 -10.11 -9.86 -3.18
CA SER A 36 -9.10 -10.29 -4.14
C SER A 36 -7.82 -9.49 -3.94
N MET A 37 -6.71 -10.19 -3.71
CA MET A 37 -5.37 -9.59 -3.67
C MET A 37 -4.96 -9.25 -5.10
N CYS A 38 -4.78 -7.96 -5.37
CA CYS A 38 -4.53 -7.40 -6.69
C CYS A 38 -3.42 -6.34 -6.60
N VAL A 39 -2.29 -6.72 -5.99
CA VAL A 39 -1.20 -5.79 -5.69
C VAL A 39 -0.68 -5.14 -6.96
N GLN A 40 -0.65 -3.80 -6.98
CA GLN A 40 0.03 -3.05 -8.03
C GLN A 40 1.55 -3.11 -7.80
N PRO A 41 2.35 -3.60 -8.77
CA PRO A 41 3.79 -3.73 -8.61
C PRO A 41 4.53 -2.42 -8.34
N ASP A 42 4.00 -1.29 -8.82
CA ASP A 42 4.54 0.06 -8.66
C ASP A 42 3.93 0.82 -7.45
N GLY A 43 3.19 0.11 -6.60
CA GLY A 43 2.51 0.69 -5.45
C GLY A 43 3.20 0.48 -4.10
N GLY A 44 4.47 0.09 -4.10
CA GLY A 44 5.22 -0.06 -2.86
C GLY A 44 5.30 1.24 -2.06
N LEU A 45 5.40 1.12 -0.73
CA LEU A 45 5.52 2.25 0.19
C LEU A 45 6.75 3.12 -0.12
N ARG A 46 7.79 2.50 -0.69
CA ARG A 46 9.02 3.18 -1.09
C ARG A 46 9.26 2.93 -2.58
N GLY A 47 9.80 3.94 -3.27
CA GLY A 47 10.06 3.89 -4.71
C GLY A 47 11.32 3.13 -5.11
N ASP A 48 11.95 2.37 -4.20
CA ASP A 48 13.20 1.65 -4.43
C ASP A 48 13.01 0.14 -4.69
N TYR A 49 11.77 -0.36 -4.71
CA TYR A 49 11.45 -1.73 -5.09
C TYR A 49 10.07 -1.88 -5.74
N GLU A 50 9.84 -3.04 -6.36
CA GLU A 50 8.56 -3.44 -6.96
C GLU A 50 7.91 -4.58 -6.16
N LEU A 51 6.58 -4.57 -6.07
CA LEU A 51 5.78 -5.60 -5.44
C LEU A 51 5.38 -6.72 -6.43
N LYS A 52 6.31 -7.63 -6.69
CA LYS A 52 6.12 -8.71 -7.68
C LYS A 52 5.32 -9.87 -7.13
N LEU A 53 4.48 -10.48 -7.99
CA LEU A 53 3.77 -11.72 -7.69
C LEU A 53 2.94 -11.66 -6.39
N ASN A 54 2.27 -10.53 -6.14
CA ASN A 54 1.54 -10.25 -4.90
C ASN A 54 2.41 -10.31 -3.63
N SER A 55 3.71 -10.00 -3.72
CA SER A 55 4.48 -9.60 -2.55
C SER A 55 3.89 -8.33 -1.94
N TYR A 56 4.15 -8.08 -0.66
CA TYR A 56 3.56 -6.95 0.06
C TYR A 56 4.58 -6.27 0.97
N ASP A 57 4.26 -5.03 1.32
CA ASP A 57 4.93 -4.23 2.33
C ASP A 57 3.87 -3.60 3.26
N LEU A 58 4.26 -2.56 4.02
CA LEU A 58 3.35 -1.87 4.93
C LEU A 58 2.30 -1.01 4.22
N GLY A 59 2.54 -0.58 2.97
CA GLY A 59 1.65 0.26 2.18
C GLY A 59 0.59 -0.50 1.38
N VAL A 60 0.56 -1.83 1.47
CA VAL A 60 -0.52 -2.65 0.88
C VAL A 60 -1.81 -2.43 1.68
N ASP A 61 -2.55 -1.40 1.26
CA ASP A 61 -3.92 -1.05 1.67
C ASP A 61 -4.97 -2.04 1.21
#